data_AF-A0A7D9LRX0-F1
#
_entry.id   AF-A0A7D9LRX0-F1
#
_cell.length_a   1.000
_cell.length_b   1.000
_cell.length_c   1.000
_cell.angle_alpha   90.00
_cell.angle_beta   90.00
_cell.angle_gamma   90.00
#
_symmetry.space_group_name_H-M   'P 1'
#
loop_
_entity.id
_entity.type
_entity.pdbx_description
1 polymer ?
#
loop_
_entity_poly.entity_id
_entity_poly.type
_entity_poly.pdbx_seq_one_letter_code
_entity_poly.pdbx_strand_id
1 'polypeptide(L)'
;MSVSQEYRLGQSLVWSNQEFSLADFVKRYELPQVVLVLGGYCGDTERTTFGRNQVLTLHTLRTTSKIVCQVPHSNAVVVPTSCPLKAEVIPMDCRDTKVTAYQLSTTYQKIKYVRVMEVGSTWNNNSIDTLKINDILQIKKIDSKISVLRCKNLTTAQDVSIYIDSTAVFVPLLDSNTYNLAEIQKKFGLPAKVRFLDKRAEIQMRSVPGKRKPSTSSTYLSDLGQMTAIEETQESDVIVTTVCSNLEEKVCLNVPTTLDITITVAEGFLRGDKTYQRVVKTLDKQLNRTNLKAFDDLDVYEHMNAVKKRMEEMVFIEEASTEVVERAREHLQRVERKKSKKLSSFERPPNYLPRQQESAKQK
;
A
#
# COMPACT_ATOMS: atom_id res chain seq x y z
N MET A 1 -14.90 -41.54 -19.10
CA MET A 1 -14.56 -40.11 -19.02
C MET A 1 -13.29 -39.87 -19.83
N SER A 2 -13.32 -38.97 -20.81
CA SER A 2 -12.18 -38.70 -21.69
C SER A 2 -11.11 -37.91 -20.93
N VAL A 3 -9.95 -38.53 -20.67
CA VAL A 3 -8.78 -37.83 -20.14
C VAL A 3 -8.41 -36.69 -21.10
N SER A 4 -8.23 -35.49 -20.57
CA SER A 4 -7.91 -34.31 -21.37
C SER A 4 -6.61 -34.48 -22.14
N GLN A 5 -6.53 -33.88 -23.32
CA GLN A 5 -5.31 -33.89 -24.12
C GLN A 5 -4.16 -33.23 -23.33
N GLU A 6 -4.46 -32.26 -22.49
CA GLU A 6 -3.52 -31.52 -21.65
C GLU A 6 -2.92 -32.39 -20.55
N TYR A 7 -3.75 -33.20 -19.90
CA TYR A 7 -3.27 -34.13 -18.88
C TYR A 7 -2.36 -35.18 -19.51
N ARG A 8 -2.69 -35.66 -20.70
CA ARG A 8 -1.81 -36.57 -21.47
C ARG A 8 -0.49 -35.91 -21.85
N LEU A 9 -0.52 -34.63 -22.25
CA LEU A 9 0.70 -33.88 -22.55
C LEU A 9 1.56 -33.69 -21.30
N GLY A 10 0.97 -33.34 -20.15
CA GLY A 10 1.69 -33.23 -18.88
C GLY A 10 2.29 -34.55 -18.42
N GLN A 11 1.56 -35.66 -18.59
CA GLN A 11 2.05 -37.01 -18.26
C GLN A 11 3.13 -37.53 -19.22
N SER A 12 3.16 -37.05 -20.46
CA SER A 12 4.20 -37.43 -21.44
C SER A 12 5.57 -36.83 -21.16
N LEU A 13 5.66 -35.87 -20.23
CA LEU A 13 6.91 -35.25 -19.84
C LEU A 13 7.73 -36.19 -18.96
N VAL A 14 9.01 -36.35 -19.32
CA VAL A 14 10.01 -37.01 -18.47
C VAL A 14 10.60 -35.96 -17.55
N TRP A 15 10.52 -36.19 -16.25
CA TRP A 15 10.98 -35.24 -15.22
C TRP A 15 12.44 -35.49 -14.86
N SER A 16 13.18 -34.41 -14.65
CA SER A 16 14.56 -34.46 -14.22
C SER A 16 14.66 -34.68 -12.70
N ASN A 17 15.86 -35.04 -12.23
CA ASN A 17 16.18 -35.09 -10.81
C ASN A 17 16.66 -33.75 -10.24
N GLN A 18 16.60 -32.66 -11.03
CA GLN A 18 17.12 -31.37 -10.62
C GLN A 18 16.03 -30.56 -9.90
N GLU A 19 16.31 -30.21 -8.65
CA GLU A 19 15.37 -29.52 -7.77
C GLU A 19 15.69 -28.03 -7.71
N PHE A 20 14.63 -27.21 -7.67
CA PHE A 20 14.72 -25.76 -7.54
C PHE A 20 13.67 -25.26 -6.56
N SER A 21 13.99 -24.23 -5.78
CA SER A 21 12.97 -23.40 -5.16
C SER A 21 12.24 -22.58 -6.25
N LEU A 22 10.98 -22.20 -6.02
CA LEU A 22 10.26 -21.33 -6.97
C LEU A 22 11.02 -20.02 -7.22
N ALA A 23 11.50 -19.38 -6.15
CA ALA A 23 12.27 -18.13 -6.21
C ALA A 23 13.53 -18.26 -7.08
N ASP A 24 14.33 -19.32 -6.86
CA ASP A 24 15.55 -19.54 -7.65
C ASP A 24 15.24 -19.86 -9.11
N PHE A 25 14.17 -20.62 -9.35
CA PHE A 25 13.78 -21.03 -10.70
C PHE A 25 13.44 -19.83 -11.58
N VAL A 26 12.50 -18.99 -11.14
CA VAL A 26 12.04 -17.84 -11.95
C VAL A 26 13.07 -16.74 -12.11
N LYS A 27 14.08 -16.70 -11.23
CA LYS A 27 15.22 -15.80 -11.36
C LYS A 27 16.21 -16.27 -12.42
N ARG A 28 16.33 -17.57 -12.63
CA ARG A 28 17.32 -18.17 -13.54
C ARG A 28 16.78 -18.43 -14.94
N TYR A 29 15.48 -18.68 -15.08
CA TYR A 29 14.89 -19.18 -16.31
C TYR A 29 13.72 -18.32 -16.78
N GLU A 30 13.62 -18.15 -18.10
CA GLU A 30 12.51 -17.44 -18.73
C GLU A 30 11.23 -18.27 -18.71
N LEU A 31 10.10 -17.59 -18.49
CA LEU A 31 8.75 -18.16 -18.55
C LEU A 31 8.13 -17.96 -19.95
N PRO A 32 7.20 -18.83 -20.40
CA PRO A 32 6.51 -19.88 -19.66
C PRO A 32 7.29 -21.19 -19.52
N GLN A 33 7.07 -21.93 -18.43
CA GLN A 33 7.66 -23.26 -18.20
C GLN A 33 6.67 -24.21 -17.52
N VAL A 34 6.82 -25.50 -17.81
CA VAL A 34 6.02 -26.56 -17.18
C VAL A 34 6.90 -27.30 -16.16
N VAL A 35 6.42 -27.38 -14.93
CA VAL A 35 7.17 -27.89 -13.77
C VAL A 35 6.33 -28.88 -12.96
N LEU A 36 6.99 -29.72 -12.18
CA LEU A 36 6.37 -30.68 -11.27
C LEU A 36 6.71 -30.31 -9.82
N VAL A 37 5.71 -30.28 -8.95
CA VAL A 37 5.88 -30.00 -7.52
C VAL A 37 6.46 -31.23 -6.81
N LEU A 38 7.59 -31.05 -6.12
CA LEU A 38 8.23 -32.07 -5.27
C LEU A 38 7.90 -31.83 -3.79
N GLY A 39 8.11 -30.58 -3.34
CA GLY A 39 7.76 -30.08 -2.02
C GLY A 39 6.55 -29.16 -2.12
N GLY A 40 5.41 -29.62 -1.61
CA GLY A 40 4.13 -28.93 -1.71
C GLY A 40 3.92 -27.84 -0.65
N TYR A 41 2.82 -27.11 -0.77
CA TYR A 41 2.38 -26.09 0.17
C TYR A 41 0.94 -26.38 0.59
N CYS A 42 0.65 -26.33 1.89
CA CYS A 42 -0.71 -26.50 2.41
C CYS A 42 -1.33 -25.12 2.64
N GLY A 43 -2.28 -24.74 1.80
CA GLY A 43 -3.03 -23.49 1.94
C GLY A 43 -4.30 -23.66 2.77
N ASP A 44 -5.02 -22.56 3.00
CA ASP A 44 -6.25 -22.55 3.80
C ASP A 44 -7.40 -23.33 3.15
N THR A 45 -7.34 -23.51 1.82
CA THR A 45 -8.28 -24.31 1.03
C THR A 45 -7.54 -25.36 0.20
N GLU A 46 -8.26 -26.41 -0.23
CA GLU A 46 -7.74 -27.40 -1.18
C GLU A 46 -7.27 -26.75 -2.50
N ARG A 47 -7.94 -25.67 -2.92
CA ARG A 47 -7.64 -24.91 -4.14
C ARG A 47 -6.35 -24.09 -4.04
N THR A 48 -5.93 -23.74 -2.83
CA THR A 48 -4.68 -23.02 -2.53
C THR A 48 -3.58 -23.95 -2.04
N THR A 49 -3.80 -25.26 -2.12
CA THR A 49 -2.85 -26.29 -1.70
C THR A 49 -2.15 -26.87 -2.92
N PHE A 50 -0.83 -26.86 -2.91
CA PHE A 50 -0.01 -27.51 -3.93
C PHE A 50 0.44 -28.88 -3.44
N GLY A 51 -0.11 -29.92 -4.06
CA GLY A 51 0.23 -31.30 -3.73
C GLY A 51 1.53 -31.76 -4.39
N ARG A 52 2.20 -32.75 -3.78
CA ARG A 52 3.33 -33.43 -4.42
C ARG A 52 2.87 -34.11 -5.71
N ASN A 53 3.74 -34.08 -6.72
CA ASN A 53 3.50 -34.57 -8.09
C ASN A 53 2.44 -33.80 -8.87
N GLN A 54 2.04 -32.60 -8.41
CA GLN A 54 1.17 -31.74 -9.18
C GLN A 54 1.97 -31.07 -10.31
N VAL A 55 1.43 -31.10 -11.53
CA VAL A 55 2.02 -30.42 -12.69
C VAL A 55 1.46 -29.02 -12.79
N LEU A 56 2.37 -28.05 -12.86
CA LEU A 56 2.07 -26.63 -12.93
C LEU A 56 2.61 -26.05 -14.24
N THR A 57 1.83 -25.16 -14.85
CA THR A 57 2.35 -24.29 -15.91
C THR A 57 2.59 -22.91 -15.32
N LEU A 58 3.86 -22.51 -15.24
CA LEU A 58 4.28 -21.16 -14.86
C LEU A 58 4.23 -20.30 -16.12
N HIS A 59 3.34 -19.31 -16.16
CA HIS A 59 3.08 -18.54 -17.38
C HIS A 59 3.96 -17.31 -17.49
N THR A 60 3.94 -16.47 -16.45
CA THR A 60 4.66 -15.20 -16.44
C THR A 60 4.98 -14.78 -15.01
N LEU A 61 6.07 -14.04 -14.87
CA LEU A 61 6.45 -13.36 -13.64
C LEU A 61 5.83 -11.97 -13.67
N ARG A 62 5.07 -11.63 -12.65
CA ARG A 62 4.50 -10.30 -12.43
C ARG A 62 5.26 -9.67 -11.27
N THR A 63 5.71 -8.44 -11.44
CA THR A 63 6.27 -7.65 -10.34
C THR A 63 5.29 -6.54 -10.03
N THR A 64 4.79 -6.50 -8.81
CA THR A 64 3.91 -5.45 -8.31
C THR A 64 4.69 -4.55 -7.37
N SER A 65 4.58 -3.24 -7.59
CA SER A 65 5.08 -2.24 -6.66
C SER A 65 3.99 -1.99 -5.61
N LYS A 66 4.39 -2.08 -4.34
CA LYS A 66 3.52 -1.79 -3.21
C LYS A 66 4.20 -0.78 -2.29
N ILE A 67 3.40 -0.01 -1.56
CA ILE A 67 3.87 0.97 -0.58
C ILE A 67 3.48 0.50 0.81
N VAL A 68 4.46 0.50 1.70
CA VAL A 68 4.27 0.15 3.11
C VAL A 68 3.72 1.37 3.85
N CYS A 69 2.51 1.23 4.35
CA CYS A 69 1.80 2.26 5.11
C CYS A 69 1.73 1.88 6.58
N GLN A 70 2.46 2.61 7.43
CA GLN A 70 2.40 2.45 8.87
C GLN A 70 1.20 3.18 9.45
N VAL A 71 0.33 2.44 10.14
CA VAL A 71 -0.79 3.00 10.89
C VAL A 71 -0.35 3.27 12.33
N PRO A 72 -0.74 4.40 12.94
CA PRO A 72 -0.47 4.66 14.35
C PRO A 72 -1.08 3.57 15.24
N HIS A 73 -0.26 3.00 16.13
CA HIS A 73 -0.68 1.99 17.12
C HIS A 73 -1.28 0.70 16.53
N SER A 74 -1.08 0.45 15.24
CA SER A 74 -1.52 -0.77 14.55
C SER A 74 -0.39 -1.30 13.66
N ASN A 75 -0.59 -2.48 13.11
CA ASN A 75 0.33 -3.08 12.16
C ASN A 75 0.35 -2.28 10.85
N ALA A 76 1.49 -2.31 10.15
CA ALA A 76 1.56 -1.68 8.84
C ALA A 76 0.72 -2.48 7.83
N VAL A 77 0.21 -1.78 6.83
CA VAL A 77 -0.50 -2.37 5.69
C VAL A 77 0.29 -2.12 4.42
N VAL A 78 0.16 -3.01 3.46
CA VAL A 78 0.85 -2.91 2.17
C VAL A 78 -0.20 -2.58 1.12
N VAL A 79 -0.07 -1.39 0.51
CA VAL A 79 -1.03 -0.90 -0.48
C VAL A 79 -0.37 -0.86 -1.85
N PRO A 80 -0.96 -1.48 -2.89
CA PRO A 80 -0.42 -1.39 -4.24
C PRO A 80 -0.22 0.05 -4.69
N THR A 81 0.91 0.35 -5.32
CA THR A 81 1.19 1.70 -5.84
C THR A 81 0.19 2.09 -6.94
N SER A 82 -0.35 1.11 -7.66
CA SER A 82 -1.42 1.25 -8.65
C SER A 82 -2.81 1.47 -8.05
N CYS A 83 -2.97 1.47 -6.71
CA CYS A 83 -4.25 1.66 -6.06
C CYS A 83 -4.89 2.98 -6.52
N PRO A 84 -6.12 2.95 -7.11
CA PRO A 84 -6.75 4.14 -7.65
C PRO A 84 -7.31 5.07 -6.55
N LEU A 85 -7.30 4.62 -5.29
CA LEU A 85 -7.92 5.35 -4.20
C LEU A 85 -7.17 6.64 -3.90
N LYS A 86 -7.98 7.68 -3.69
CA LYS A 86 -7.47 9.01 -3.40
C LYS A 86 -7.27 9.19 -1.90
N ALA A 87 -6.13 9.79 -1.58
CA ALA A 87 -5.75 10.18 -0.23
C ALA A 87 -5.44 11.68 -0.18
N GLU A 88 -5.67 12.25 0.99
CA GLU A 88 -5.18 13.58 1.36
C GLU A 88 -3.78 13.45 1.94
N VAL A 89 -2.93 14.46 1.70
CA VAL A 89 -1.58 14.51 2.25
C VAL A 89 -1.57 15.42 3.47
N ILE A 90 -0.99 14.91 4.56
CA ILE A 90 -0.92 15.59 5.85
C ILE A 90 0.50 16.12 6.07
N PRO A 91 0.67 17.33 6.62
CA PRO A 91 1.98 17.87 6.95
C PRO A 91 2.75 16.97 7.92
N MET A 92 3.98 16.59 7.56
CA MET A 92 4.79 15.66 8.36
C MET A 92 5.08 16.16 9.78
N ASP A 93 5.21 17.48 9.93
CA ASP A 93 5.46 18.19 11.18
C ASP A 93 4.25 18.24 12.12
N CYS A 94 3.04 18.00 11.61
CA CYS A 94 1.86 17.91 12.44
C CYS A 94 1.82 16.57 13.18
N ARG A 95 1.91 16.61 14.51
CA ARG A 95 1.83 15.41 15.37
C ARG A 95 0.39 15.04 15.67
N ASP A 96 -0.47 16.04 15.80
CA ASP A 96 -1.87 15.85 16.14
C ASP A 96 -2.66 15.47 14.89
N THR A 97 -3.51 14.45 15.01
CA THR A 97 -4.39 14.00 13.94
C THR A 97 -5.58 14.94 13.73
N LYS A 98 -5.99 15.60 14.81
CA LYS A 98 -7.04 16.61 14.88
C LYS A 98 -6.48 17.85 15.57
N VAL A 99 -6.81 19.03 15.05
CA VAL A 99 -6.36 20.31 15.59
C VAL A 99 -7.53 21.27 15.78
N THR A 100 -7.45 22.13 16.79
CA THR A 100 -8.43 23.19 17.04
C THR A 100 -8.00 24.52 16.42
N ALA A 101 -8.92 25.49 16.36
CA ALA A 101 -8.60 26.85 15.94
C ALA A 101 -7.48 27.47 16.81
N TYR A 102 -7.49 27.19 18.11
CA TYR A 102 -6.42 27.60 19.03
C TYR A 102 -5.05 27.04 18.63
N GLN A 103 -4.95 25.74 18.38
CA GLN A 103 -3.69 25.10 17.99
C GLN A 103 -3.18 25.59 16.62
N LEU A 104 -4.08 25.86 15.67
CA LEU A 104 -3.73 26.48 14.38
C LEU A 104 -3.13 27.88 14.56
N SER A 105 -3.63 28.66 15.53
CA SER A 105 -3.14 30.01 15.82
C SER A 105 -1.81 30.06 16.57
N THR A 106 -1.41 28.98 17.23
CA THR A 106 -0.25 28.94 18.14
C THR A 106 0.82 27.97 17.63
N THR A 107 0.57 26.67 17.74
CA THR A 107 1.52 25.60 17.42
C THR A 107 1.70 25.40 15.92
N TYR A 108 0.61 25.50 15.15
CA TYR A 108 0.55 25.06 13.75
C TYR A 108 0.33 26.21 12.76
N GLN A 109 0.92 27.38 13.02
CA GLN A 109 0.74 28.60 12.21
C GLN A 109 1.17 28.47 10.74
N LYS A 110 2.03 27.49 10.41
CA LYS A 110 2.49 27.24 9.04
C LYS A 110 1.46 26.51 8.18
N ILE A 111 0.43 25.92 8.80
CA ILE A 111 -0.62 25.19 8.10
C ILE A 111 -1.51 26.17 7.34
N LYS A 112 -1.68 25.92 6.05
CA LYS A 112 -2.48 26.77 5.16
C LYS A 112 -3.81 26.15 4.77
N TYR A 113 -3.96 24.84 4.92
CA TYR A 113 -5.14 24.11 4.50
C TYR A 113 -5.61 23.20 5.63
N VAL A 114 -6.90 23.18 5.87
CA VAL A 114 -7.51 22.30 6.87
C VAL A 114 -8.85 21.77 6.36
N ARG A 115 -9.22 20.56 6.78
CA ARG A 115 -10.57 20.03 6.59
C ARG A 115 -11.37 20.11 7.88
N VAL A 116 -12.61 20.56 7.81
CA VAL A 116 -13.56 20.55 8.93
C VAL A 116 -13.96 19.11 9.24
N MET A 117 -13.75 18.68 10.48
CA MET A 117 -14.22 17.37 10.97
C MET A 117 -15.44 17.50 11.87
N GLU A 118 -15.45 18.53 12.70
CA GLU A 118 -16.54 18.82 13.63
C GLU A 118 -16.84 20.31 13.53
N VAL A 119 -18.11 20.64 13.30
CA VAL A 119 -18.57 22.03 13.30
C VAL A 119 -18.62 22.47 14.75
N GLY A 120 -17.82 23.48 15.08
CA GLY A 120 -17.77 24.03 16.42
C GLY A 120 -18.97 24.90 16.73
N SER A 121 -19.04 25.34 17.98
CA SER A 121 -19.83 26.47 18.40
C SER A 121 -18.90 27.53 19.00
N THR A 122 -19.39 28.75 19.05
CA THR A 122 -18.77 29.85 19.80
C THR A 122 -19.86 30.53 20.60
N TRP A 123 -19.50 31.27 21.66
CA TRP A 123 -20.49 32.03 22.44
C TRP A 123 -21.29 33.03 21.57
N ASN A 124 -20.74 33.42 20.42
CA ASN A 124 -21.21 34.47 19.53
C ASN A 124 -21.65 33.99 18.12
N ASN A 125 -21.79 32.66 17.92
CA ASN A 125 -22.44 31.85 16.85
C ASN A 125 -22.49 32.27 15.35
N ASN A 126 -22.30 33.52 14.95
CA ASN A 126 -22.81 33.97 13.64
C ASN A 126 -21.98 33.57 12.41
N SER A 127 -20.75 33.02 12.55
CA SER A 127 -19.87 32.73 11.41
C SER A 127 -19.50 31.26 11.22
N ILE A 128 -19.79 30.39 12.18
CA ILE A 128 -19.51 28.95 12.09
C ILE A 128 -20.70 28.18 11.49
N ASP A 129 -21.91 28.73 11.57
CA ASP A 129 -23.14 28.11 11.05
C ASP A 129 -23.11 27.82 9.53
N THR A 130 -22.19 28.45 8.79
CA THR A 130 -22.00 28.21 7.36
C THR A 130 -21.03 27.07 7.04
N LEU A 131 -20.27 26.59 8.03
CA LEU A 131 -19.32 25.49 7.87
C LEU A 131 -20.02 24.15 7.86
N LYS A 132 -19.63 23.28 6.94
CA LYS A 132 -20.09 21.89 6.89
C LYS A 132 -18.94 20.94 7.18
N ILE A 133 -19.27 19.79 7.76
CA ILE A 133 -18.32 18.69 7.89
C ILE A 133 -17.77 18.34 6.51
N ASN A 134 -16.46 18.09 6.44
CA ASN A 134 -15.66 17.83 5.26
C ASN A 134 -15.35 19.05 4.37
N ASP A 135 -15.77 20.27 4.72
CA ASP A 135 -15.31 21.46 4.00
C ASP A 135 -13.80 21.63 4.10
N ILE A 136 -13.17 22.05 2.99
CA ILE A 136 -11.75 22.37 2.95
C ILE A 136 -11.59 23.89 3.04
N LEU A 137 -10.86 24.34 4.05
CA LEU A 137 -10.61 25.74 4.30
C LEU A 137 -9.15 26.09 4.00
N GLN A 138 -8.94 27.20 3.30
CA GLN A 138 -7.64 27.81 3.14
C GLN A 138 -7.48 28.94 4.17
N ILE A 139 -6.56 28.81 5.10
CA ILE A 139 -6.22 29.85 6.07
C ILE A 139 -5.49 30.97 5.32
N LYS A 140 -6.11 32.16 5.29
CA LYS A 140 -5.56 33.36 4.64
C LYS A 140 -4.74 34.18 5.64
N LYS A 141 -5.27 34.34 6.85
CA LYS A 141 -4.66 35.18 7.89
C LYS A 141 -5.08 34.71 9.27
N ILE A 142 -4.15 34.75 10.20
CA ILE A 142 -4.40 34.61 11.64
C ILE A 142 -4.34 36.01 12.24
N ASP A 143 -5.48 36.52 12.72
CA ASP A 143 -5.57 37.85 13.32
C ASP A 143 -5.60 37.73 14.83
N SER A 144 -4.42 37.85 15.45
CA SER A 144 -4.25 37.71 16.90
C SER A 144 -4.84 38.88 17.70
N LYS A 145 -5.09 40.04 17.10
CA LYS A 145 -5.65 41.20 17.81
C LYS A 145 -7.13 41.00 18.14
N ILE A 146 -7.85 40.35 17.24
CA ILE A 146 -9.29 40.06 17.37
C ILE A 146 -9.56 38.57 17.59
N SER A 147 -8.51 37.76 17.77
CA SER A 147 -8.59 36.32 17.99
C SER A 147 -9.40 35.56 16.94
N VAL A 148 -9.14 35.82 15.65
CA VAL A 148 -9.88 35.21 14.52
C VAL A 148 -8.94 34.63 13.47
N LEU A 149 -9.26 33.42 13.01
CA LEU A 149 -8.75 32.81 11.78
C LEU A 149 -9.62 33.24 10.60
N ARG A 150 -9.05 33.96 9.64
CA ARG A 150 -9.71 34.29 8.38
C ARG A 150 -9.38 33.23 7.35
N CYS A 151 -10.41 32.55 6.88
CA CYS A 151 -10.32 31.41 5.98
C CYS A 151 -11.15 31.66 4.73
N LYS A 152 -10.73 31.08 3.61
CA LYS A 152 -11.60 30.89 2.44
C LYS A 152 -12.06 29.45 2.40
N ASN A 153 -13.37 29.22 2.44
CA ASN A 153 -13.95 27.91 2.20
C ASN A 153 -13.83 27.58 0.71
N LEU A 154 -13.06 26.55 0.38
CA LEU A 154 -12.81 26.17 -1.00
C LEU A 154 -13.97 25.37 -1.60
N THR A 155 -14.84 24.78 -0.77
CA THR A 155 -16.06 24.08 -1.21
C THR A 155 -17.12 25.08 -1.67
N THR A 156 -17.38 26.12 -0.87
CA THR A 156 -18.44 27.10 -1.12
C THR A 156 -17.94 28.40 -1.77
N ALA A 157 -16.62 28.56 -1.89
CA ALA A 157 -15.94 29.78 -2.32
C ALA A 157 -16.19 31.03 -1.44
N GLN A 158 -16.77 30.86 -0.24
CA GLN A 158 -17.07 31.95 0.69
C GLN A 158 -15.92 32.20 1.68
N ASP A 159 -15.76 33.45 2.09
CA ASP A 159 -14.85 33.79 3.19
C ASP A 159 -15.55 33.55 4.53
N VAL A 160 -14.84 32.90 5.44
CA VAL A 160 -15.31 32.50 6.77
C VAL A 160 -14.34 33.00 7.83
N SER A 161 -14.89 33.50 8.93
CA SER A 161 -14.12 33.92 10.09
C SER A 161 -14.38 32.97 11.26
N ILE A 162 -13.34 32.33 11.77
CA ILE A 162 -13.43 31.34 12.86
C ILE A 162 -12.72 31.92 14.07
N TYR A 163 -13.42 32.09 15.18
CA TYR A 163 -12.78 32.54 16.41
C TYR A 163 -11.86 31.47 16.97
N ILE A 164 -10.75 31.90 17.56
CA ILE A 164 -9.69 31.03 18.10
C ILE A 164 -10.21 30.16 19.26
N ASP A 165 -11.21 30.64 20.00
CA ASP A 165 -11.88 29.93 21.11
C ASP A 165 -12.98 28.96 20.65
N SER A 166 -13.20 28.83 19.33
CA SER A 166 -14.15 27.89 18.77
C SER A 166 -13.80 26.44 19.14
N THR A 167 -14.85 25.65 19.40
CA THR A 167 -14.75 24.19 19.59
C THR A 167 -14.62 23.42 18.27
N ALA A 168 -14.52 24.11 17.13
CA ALA A 168 -14.39 23.46 15.84
C ALA A 168 -13.09 22.64 15.74
N VAL A 169 -13.21 21.46 15.14
CA VAL A 169 -12.09 20.52 15.01
C VAL A 169 -11.77 20.29 13.56
N PHE A 170 -10.49 20.32 13.25
CA PHE A 170 -9.96 20.26 11.90
C PHE A 170 -8.92 19.15 11.73
N VAL A 171 -8.75 18.68 10.50
CA VAL A 171 -7.58 17.89 10.08
C VAL A 171 -6.66 18.79 9.26
N PRO A 172 -5.37 18.91 9.61
CA PRO A 172 -4.44 19.72 8.85
C PRO A 172 -4.04 19.02 7.56
N LEU A 173 -3.96 19.80 6.48
CA LEU A 173 -3.64 19.33 5.13
C LEU A 173 -2.42 20.06 4.57
N LEU A 174 -1.65 19.36 3.76
CA LEU A 174 -0.50 19.94 3.05
C LEU A 174 -0.98 20.84 1.90
N ASP A 175 -2.01 20.39 1.17
CA ASP A 175 -2.73 21.18 0.17
C ASP A 175 -4.23 20.78 0.13
N SER A 176 -5.01 21.41 -0.75
CA SER A 176 -6.45 21.16 -0.87
C SER A 176 -6.82 19.99 -1.80
N ASN A 177 -5.83 19.34 -2.42
CA ASN A 177 -6.07 18.33 -3.43
C ASN A 177 -6.06 16.93 -2.81
N THR A 178 -6.49 15.96 -3.62
CA THR A 178 -6.40 14.54 -3.30
C THR A 178 -5.61 13.84 -4.40
N TYR A 179 -4.86 12.81 -4.02
CA TYR A 179 -3.90 12.13 -4.88
C TYR A 179 -3.96 10.63 -4.67
N ASN A 180 -3.67 9.83 -5.69
CA ASN A 180 -3.37 8.42 -5.48
C ASN A 180 -1.95 8.23 -4.93
N LEU A 181 -1.60 7.03 -4.49
CA LEU A 181 -0.28 6.78 -3.87
C LEU A 181 0.90 7.00 -4.84
N ALA A 182 0.76 6.63 -6.12
CA ALA A 182 1.79 6.87 -7.12
C ALA A 182 2.07 8.38 -7.31
N GLU A 183 1.02 9.20 -7.35
CA GLU A 183 1.10 10.66 -7.41
C GLU A 183 1.76 11.23 -6.16
N ILE A 184 1.42 10.70 -4.97
CA ILE A 184 2.01 11.13 -3.70
C ILE A 184 3.50 10.86 -3.68
N GLN A 185 3.90 9.63 -4.03
CA GLN A 185 5.30 9.24 -4.12
C GLN A 185 6.05 10.15 -5.10
N LYS A 186 5.49 10.40 -6.28
CA LYS A 186 6.14 11.23 -7.31
C LYS A 186 6.25 12.70 -6.91
N LYS A 187 5.22 13.27 -6.28
CA LYS A 187 5.13 14.71 -5.98
C LYS A 187 5.77 15.10 -4.66
N PHE A 188 5.55 14.30 -3.62
CA PHE A 188 5.98 14.62 -2.25
C PHE A 188 7.15 13.74 -1.78
N GLY A 189 7.42 12.62 -2.45
CA GLY A 189 8.38 11.63 -2.01
C GLY A 189 7.90 10.82 -0.81
N LEU A 190 8.70 9.84 -0.41
CA LEU A 190 8.49 9.06 0.81
C LEU A 190 9.58 9.38 1.84
N PRO A 191 9.27 9.38 3.16
CA PRO A 191 7.97 9.09 3.75
C PRO A 191 6.98 10.26 3.66
N ALA A 192 5.68 9.95 3.53
CA ALA A 192 4.58 10.90 3.48
C ALA A 192 3.41 10.48 4.39
N LYS A 193 2.84 11.42 5.16
CA LYS A 193 1.61 11.17 5.92
C LYS A 193 0.40 11.34 5.01
N VAL A 194 -0.49 10.36 5.02
CA VAL A 194 -1.65 10.28 4.13
C VAL A 194 -2.90 9.85 4.89
N ARG A 195 -4.07 10.21 4.36
CA ARG A 195 -5.37 9.72 4.84
C ARG A 195 -6.25 9.40 3.65
N PHE A 196 -6.68 8.14 3.54
CA PHE A 196 -7.62 7.72 2.52
C PHE A 196 -9.04 8.14 2.88
N LEU A 197 -9.80 8.52 1.87
CA LEU A 197 -11.18 9.00 2.04
C LEU A 197 -12.24 8.00 1.60
N ASP A 198 -11.84 7.03 0.80
CA ASP A 198 -12.76 6.15 0.10
C ASP A 198 -12.89 4.79 0.82
N LYS A 199 -14.13 4.31 0.93
CA LYS A 199 -14.52 3.03 1.55
C LYS A 199 -14.55 1.87 0.55
N ARG A 200 -13.85 2.00 -0.57
CA ARG A 200 -13.75 0.97 -1.62
C ARG A 200 -12.57 0.00 -1.44
N ALA A 201 -11.64 0.25 -0.51
CA ALA A 201 -10.58 -0.71 -0.18
C ALA A 201 -10.86 -1.42 1.13
N GLU A 202 -11.11 -2.72 1.05
CA GLU A 202 -11.27 -3.58 2.22
C GLU A 202 -9.93 -4.24 2.57
N ILE A 203 -9.57 -4.21 3.85
CA ILE A 203 -8.35 -4.83 4.36
C ILE A 203 -8.68 -6.27 4.72
N GLN A 204 -8.01 -7.21 4.05
CA GLN A 204 -8.07 -8.61 4.43
C GLN A 204 -7.11 -8.84 5.59
N MET A 205 -7.66 -8.97 6.81
CA MET A 205 -6.86 -9.42 7.95
C MET A 205 -6.53 -10.90 7.79
N ARG A 206 -5.24 -11.26 7.93
CA ARG A 206 -4.82 -12.66 7.94
C ARG A 206 -5.53 -13.38 9.09
N SER A 207 -6.35 -14.37 8.78
CA SER A 207 -6.97 -15.21 9.80
C SER A 207 -5.88 -16.00 10.51
N VAL A 208 -5.68 -15.73 11.81
CA VAL A 208 -4.77 -16.54 12.64
C VAL A 208 -5.33 -17.97 12.71
N PRO A 209 -4.55 -19.00 12.34
CA PRO A 209 -4.99 -20.38 12.45
C PRO A 209 -5.42 -20.71 13.89
N GLY A 210 -6.65 -21.20 14.07
CA GLY A 210 -7.18 -21.63 15.37
C GLY A 210 -8.14 -20.69 16.09
N LYS A 211 -8.40 -19.47 15.58
CA LYS A 211 -9.49 -18.62 16.08
C LYS A 211 -10.74 -18.77 15.21
N ARG A 212 -11.83 -19.28 15.79
CA ARG A 212 -13.14 -19.41 15.12
C ARG A 212 -13.63 -18.03 14.67
N LYS A 213 -13.82 -17.89 13.35
CA LYS A 213 -14.48 -16.80 12.59
C LYS A 213 -13.99 -15.38 12.94
N PRO A 214 -13.41 -14.63 11.98
CA PRO A 214 -13.32 -13.19 12.13
C PRO A 214 -14.74 -12.64 12.32
N SER A 215 -14.92 -11.76 13.31
CA SER A 215 -16.13 -10.95 13.42
C SER A 215 -16.36 -10.24 12.07
N THR A 216 -17.61 -10.19 11.65
CA THR A 216 -18.14 -9.65 10.38
C THR A 216 -17.91 -8.14 10.14
N SER A 217 -16.89 -7.52 10.74
CA SER A 217 -16.53 -6.13 10.48
C SER A 217 -15.41 -6.08 9.44
N SER A 218 -15.80 -5.87 8.18
CA SER A 218 -14.87 -5.43 7.14
C SER A 218 -14.19 -4.14 7.62
N THR A 219 -12.86 -4.09 7.61
CA THR A 219 -12.10 -2.87 7.96
C THR A 219 -11.65 -2.23 6.67
N TYR A 220 -12.07 -0.99 6.39
CA TYR A 220 -11.66 -0.31 5.17
C TYR A 220 -10.38 0.51 5.39
N LEU A 221 -9.62 0.75 4.32
CA LEU A 221 -8.39 1.56 4.37
C LEU A 221 -8.66 2.98 4.92
N SER A 222 -9.81 3.57 4.59
CA SER A 222 -10.24 4.86 5.12
C SER A 222 -10.50 4.83 6.63
N ASP A 223 -10.88 3.67 7.18
CA ASP A 223 -11.21 3.54 8.60
C ASP A 223 -9.96 3.50 9.49
N LEU A 224 -8.78 3.19 8.90
CA LEU A 224 -7.49 3.29 9.59
C LEU A 224 -7.09 4.74 9.91
N GLY A 225 -7.76 5.72 9.31
CA GLY A 225 -7.48 7.13 9.53
C GLY A 225 -6.14 7.56 8.92
N GLN A 226 -5.33 8.28 9.70
CA GLN A 226 -4.05 8.80 9.23
C GLN A 226 -2.97 7.71 9.28
N MET A 227 -2.19 7.58 8.22
CA MET A 227 -1.07 6.63 8.13
C MET A 227 0.16 7.30 7.52
N THR A 228 1.32 6.68 7.67
CA THR A 228 2.56 7.14 7.05
C THR A 228 2.96 6.15 5.97
N ALA A 229 2.93 6.55 4.70
CA ALA A 229 3.56 5.84 3.60
C ALA A 229 5.09 5.97 3.77
N ILE A 230 5.80 4.86 3.94
CA ILE A 230 7.21 4.87 4.36
C ILE A 230 8.14 4.60 3.20
N GLU A 231 7.95 3.48 2.52
CA GLU A 231 8.83 3.03 1.45
C GLU A 231 8.06 2.22 0.41
N GLU A 232 8.63 2.15 -0.79
CA GLU A 232 8.17 1.29 -1.87
C GLU A 232 8.89 -0.06 -1.77
N THR A 233 8.12 -1.13 -1.80
CA THR A 233 8.60 -2.51 -1.89
C THR A 233 8.12 -3.12 -3.21
N GLN A 234 8.89 -4.07 -3.73
CA GLN A 234 8.50 -4.85 -4.89
C GLN A 234 8.25 -6.27 -4.44
N GLU A 235 7.08 -6.79 -4.81
CA GLU A 235 6.76 -8.20 -4.65
C GLU A 235 6.62 -8.82 -6.03
N SER A 236 7.08 -10.06 -6.15
CA SER A 236 7.04 -10.81 -7.39
C SER A 236 6.19 -12.04 -7.22
N ASP A 237 5.19 -12.16 -8.08
CA ASP A 237 4.25 -13.26 -8.13
C ASP A 237 4.35 -13.95 -9.48
N VAL A 238 4.16 -15.27 -9.50
CA VAL A 238 4.12 -16.07 -10.70
C VAL A 238 2.68 -16.43 -10.99
N ILE A 239 2.23 -16.19 -12.21
CA ILE A 239 0.92 -16.66 -12.67
C ILE A 239 1.04 -18.14 -13.01
N VAL A 240 0.28 -18.97 -12.30
CA VAL A 240 0.36 -20.44 -12.39
C VAL A 240 -1.00 -21.00 -12.77
N THR A 241 -1.02 -21.99 -13.65
CA THR A 241 -2.19 -22.87 -13.81
C THR A 241 -1.87 -24.28 -13.37
N THR A 242 -2.83 -24.87 -12.65
CA THR A 242 -2.76 -26.29 -12.28
C THR A 242 -3.27 -27.14 -13.43
N VAL A 243 -2.51 -28.17 -13.81
CA VAL A 243 -3.00 -29.21 -14.71
C VAL A 243 -3.70 -30.26 -13.84
N CYS A 244 -4.83 -29.89 -13.22
CA CYS A 244 -5.58 -30.80 -12.35
C CYS A 244 -6.18 -31.98 -13.16
N SER A 245 -6.16 -33.14 -12.53
CA SER A 245 -6.57 -34.46 -13.05
C SER A 245 -8.07 -34.59 -13.36
N ASN A 246 -8.86 -33.54 -13.17
CA ASN A 246 -10.26 -33.45 -13.59
C ASN A 246 -10.52 -32.09 -14.25
N LEU A 247 -11.11 -32.15 -15.43
CA LEU A 247 -11.20 -31.10 -16.45
C LEU A 247 -12.10 -29.90 -16.13
N GLU A 248 -12.91 -29.96 -15.08
CA GLU A 248 -13.98 -28.98 -14.90
C GLU A 248 -13.52 -27.69 -14.20
N GLU A 249 -12.38 -27.69 -13.51
CA GLU A 249 -11.86 -26.48 -12.84
C GLU A 249 -10.34 -26.36 -13.01
N LYS A 250 -9.90 -25.87 -14.18
CA LYS A 250 -8.54 -25.32 -14.31
C LYS A 250 -8.47 -24.06 -13.46
N VAL A 251 -7.57 -24.05 -12.48
CA VAL A 251 -7.41 -22.90 -11.58
C VAL A 251 -6.20 -22.10 -12.01
N CYS A 252 -6.40 -20.79 -12.22
CA CYS A 252 -5.33 -19.83 -12.36
C CYS A 252 -5.07 -19.18 -11.00
N LEU A 253 -3.82 -19.16 -10.56
CA LEU A 253 -3.38 -18.68 -9.26
C LEU A 253 -2.23 -17.67 -9.45
N ASN A 254 -2.22 -16.62 -8.63
CA ASN A 254 -1.01 -15.83 -8.41
C ASN A 254 -0.28 -16.44 -7.22
N VAL A 255 0.96 -16.88 -7.45
CA VAL A 255 1.77 -17.57 -6.44
C VAL A 255 2.96 -16.68 -6.11
N PRO A 256 3.08 -16.20 -4.86
CA PRO A 256 4.25 -15.43 -4.44
C PRO A 256 5.54 -16.23 -4.68
N THR A 257 6.55 -15.58 -5.24
CA THR A 257 7.86 -16.22 -5.47
C THR A 257 8.53 -16.67 -4.17
N THR A 258 8.19 -16.04 -3.05
CA THR A 258 8.65 -16.38 -1.70
C THR A 258 7.94 -17.60 -1.10
N LEU A 259 6.93 -18.16 -1.78
CA LEU A 259 6.26 -19.36 -1.31
C LEU A 259 7.24 -20.54 -1.28
N ASP A 260 7.30 -21.23 -0.16
CA ASP A 260 8.18 -22.38 0.03
C ASP A 260 7.63 -23.61 -0.70
N ILE A 261 7.87 -23.66 -2.02
CA ILE A 261 7.62 -24.82 -2.85
C ILE A 261 8.90 -25.22 -3.58
N THR A 262 9.11 -26.54 -3.65
CA THR A 262 10.22 -27.13 -4.40
C THR A 262 9.67 -27.77 -5.67
N ILE A 263 10.29 -27.47 -6.81
CA ILE A 263 9.86 -27.89 -8.14
C ILE A 263 11.00 -28.58 -8.90
N THR A 264 10.63 -29.46 -9.83
CA THR A 264 11.54 -30.02 -10.85
C THR A 264 11.05 -29.68 -12.25
N VAL A 265 12.00 -29.66 -13.18
CA VAL A 265 11.79 -29.40 -14.60
C VAL A 265 11.74 -30.70 -15.39
N ALA A 266 11.12 -30.65 -16.58
CA ALA A 266 11.21 -31.75 -17.52
C ALA A 266 12.63 -31.88 -18.10
N GLU A 267 13.11 -33.09 -18.40
CA GLU A 267 14.40 -33.29 -19.09
C GLU A 267 14.45 -32.58 -20.44
N GLY A 268 13.33 -32.51 -21.15
CA GLY A 268 13.21 -31.79 -22.41
C GLY A 268 13.49 -30.29 -22.28
N PHE A 269 13.25 -29.70 -21.11
CA PHE A 269 13.65 -28.32 -20.82
C PHE A 269 15.17 -28.18 -20.78
N LEU A 270 15.85 -29.03 -20.00
CA LEU A 270 17.31 -29.00 -19.84
C LEU A 270 18.05 -29.25 -21.16
N ARG A 271 17.47 -30.07 -22.05
CA ARG A 271 18.04 -30.39 -23.36
C ARG A 271 17.63 -29.41 -24.47
N GLY A 272 16.72 -28.47 -24.20
CA GLY A 272 16.18 -27.54 -25.21
C GLY A 272 15.36 -28.24 -26.30
N ASP A 273 14.63 -29.31 -25.97
CA ASP A 273 13.87 -30.12 -26.92
C ASP A 273 12.71 -29.33 -27.56
N LYS A 274 12.61 -29.39 -28.88
CA LYS A 274 11.50 -28.81 -29.68
C LYS A 274 10.15 -29.44 -29.34
N THR A 275 10.12 -30.69 -28.89
CA THR A 275 8.90 -31.38 -28.45
C THR A 275 8.42 -30.77 -27.14
N TYR A 276 9.31 -30.59 -26.17
CA TYR A 276 9.01 -29.89 -24.92
C TYR A 276 8.48 -28.48 -25.17
N GLN A 277 9.16 -27.69 -26.02
CA GLN A 277 8.71 -26.33 -26.35
C GLN A 277 7.31 -26.30 -26.97
N ARG A 278 6.94 -27.33 -27.75
CA ARG A 278 5.57 -27.46 -28.28
C ARG A 278 4.55 -27.75 -27.18
N VAL A 279 4.89 -28.60 -26.21
CA VAL A 279 4.05 -28.88 -25.04
C VAL A 279 3.83 -27.61 -24.23
N VAL A 280 4.90 -26.89 -23.87
CA VAL A 280 4.83 -25.62 -23.13
C VAL A 280 3.96 -24.60 -23.86
N LYS A 281 4.18 -24.39 -25.16
CA LYS A 281 3.36 -23.46 -25.95
C LYS A 281 1.89 -23.86 -26.00
N THR A 282 1.59 -25.15 -25.99
CA THR A 282 0.20 -25.66 -26.03
C THR A 282 -0.49 -25.41 -24.69
N LEU A 283 0.21 -25.66 -23.57
CA LEU A 283 -0.31 -25.42 -22.23
C LEU A 283 -0.42 -23.90 -21.93
N ASP A 284 0.55 -23.09 -22.36
CA ASP A 284 0.55 -21.63 -22.18
C ASP A 284 -0.56 -20.92 -22.95
N LYS A 285 -0.78 -21.29 -24.23
CA LYS A 285 -1.80 -20.66 -25.10
C LYS A 285 -3.23 -20.77 -24.58
N GLN A 286 -3.49 -21.71 -23.68
CA GLN A 286 -4.81 -21.89 -23.11
C GLN A 286 -5.15 -20.87 -22.01
N LEU A 287 -4.15 -20.15 -21.49
CA LEU A 287 -4.40 -18.93 -20.73
C LEU A 287 -4.78 -17.83 -21.73
N ASN A 288 -6.06 -17.51 -21.85
CA ASN A 288 -6.54 -16.48 -22.76
C ASN A 288 -6.02 -15.10 -22.30
N ARG A 289 -4.88 -14.66 -22.84
CA ARG A 289 -4.14 -13.46 -22.39
C ARG A 289 -4.94 -12.17 -22.48
N THR A 290 -6.04 -12.15 -23.23
CA THR A 290 -7.00 -11.04 -23.28
C THR A 290 -7.69 -10.78 -21.94
N ASN A 291 -7.76 -11.76 -21.03
CA ASN A 291 -8.25 -11.57 -19.67
C ASN A 291 -7.17 -11.08 -18.69
N LEU A 292 -5.87 -11.13 -19.02
CA LEU A 292 -4.78 -10.70 -18.12
C LEU A 292 -4.87 -9.22 -17.74
N LYS A 293 -5.33 -8.35 -18.64
CA LYS A 293 -5.60 -6.94 -18.32
C LYS A 293 -6.75 -6.75 -17.33
N ALA A 294 -7.71 -7.67 -17.29
CA ALA A 294 -8.76 -7.65 -16.26
C ALA A 294 -8.22 -8.07 -14.89
N PHE A 295 -7.06 -8.73 -14.83
CA PHE A 295 -6.35 -9.07 -13.58
C PHE A 295 -5.35 -7.97 -13.16
N ASP A 296 -5.13 -6.92 -13.97
CA ASP A 296 -4.29 -5.78 -13.59
C ASP A 296 -4.94 -4.96 -12.45
N ASP A 297 -6.28 -4.92 -12.42
CA ASP A 297 -7.09 -4.22 -11.40
C ASP A 297 -7.48 -5.09 -10.19
N LEU A 298 -7.10 -6.38 -10.17
CA LEU A 298 -7.45 -7.34 -9.12
C LEU A 298 -6.22 -7.77 -8.33
N ASP A 299 -6.14 -7.31 -7.07
CA ASP A 299 -5.39 -8.03 -6.04
C ASP A 299 -6.13 -9.36 -5.78
N VAL A 300 -5.45 -10.47 -6.01
CA VAL A 300 -6.07 -11.79 -6.26
C VAL A 300 -6.29 -12.56 -4.97
N TYR A 301 -7.55 -12.87 -4.64
CA TYR A 301 -7.97 -14.15 -4.05
C TYR A 301 -9.43 -14.44 -4.44
N GLU A 302 -9.69 -15.69 -4.83
CA GLU A 302 -10.96 -16.31 -5.28
C GLU A 302 -11.27 -16.35 -6.80
N HIS A 303 -11.87 -17.48 -7.18
CA HIS A 303 -11.86 -18.14 -8.49
C HIS A 303 -12.55 -17.42 -9.66
N MET A 304 -12.05 -17.73 -10.87
CA MET A 304 -12.85 -17.80 -12.10
C MET A 304 -14.01 -18.80 -11.92
N ASN A 305 -15.16 -18.32 -11.46
CA ASN A 305 -16.49 -18.71 -11.95
C ASN A 305 -17.65 -17.82 -11.45
N ALA A 306 -17.39 -16.61 -10.96
CA ALA A 306 -18.47 -15.66 -10.60
C ALA A 306 -18.26 -14.22 -11.15
N VAL A 307 -17.51 -14.02 -12.23
CA VAL A 307 -17.37 -12.69 -12.89
C VAL A 307 -18.52 -12.42 -13.87
N LYS A 308 -19.73 -12.82 -13.48
CA LYS A 308 -20.95 -12.27 -14.08
C LYS A 308 -21.82 -11.78 -12.93
N LYS A 309 -21.68 -10.47 -12.66
CA LYS A 309 -22.59 -9.61 -11.87
C LYS A 309 -22.17 -9.34 -10.42
N ARG A 310 -21.10 -8.53 -10.22
CA ARG A 310 -20.91 -7.48 -9.17
C ARG A 310 -19.45 -7.01 -9.10
N MET A 311 -18.91 -6.47 -10.19
CA MET A 311 -17.54 -5.92 -10.18
C MET A 311 -17.54 -4.52 -10.76
N GLU A 312 -17.90 -3.58 -9.90
CA GLU A 312 -17.31 -2.25 -9.88
C GLU A 312 -16.76 -2.08 -8.45
N GLU A 313 -15.43 -1.97 -8.35
CA GLU A 313 -14.69 -1.25 -7.29
C GLU A 313 -14.59 -1.85 -5.86
N MET A 314 -13.93 -3.00 -5.70
CA MET A 314 -13.30 -3.36 -4.41
C MET A 314 -11.81 -3.65 -4.59
N VAL A 315 -10.96 -2.97 -3.80
CA VAL A 315 -9.51 -3.20 -3.74
C VAL A 315 -9.19 -3.96 -2.46
N PHE A 316 -8.47 -5.07 -2.55
CA PHE A 316 -8.05 -5.83 -1.37
C PHE A 316 -6.67 -5.37 -0.89
N ILE A 317 -6.49 -5.22 0.41
CA ILE A 317 -5.24 -4.74 1.02
C ILE A 317 -4.77 -5.74 2.08
N GLU A 318 -3.49 -6.06 2.06
CA GLU A 318 -2.87 -6.98 3.02
C GLU A 318 -2.19 -6.25 4.18
N GLU A 319 -2.14 -6.94 5.32
CA GLU A 319 -1.28 -6.59 6.44
C GLU A 319 0.19 -6.90 6.10
N ALA A 320 1.09 -5.97 6.42
CA ALA A 320 2.52 -6.13 6.17
C ALA A 320 3.12 -7.24 7.04
N SER A 321 4.08 -7.98 6.49
CA SER A 321 4.85 -8.94 7.27
C SER A 321 5.68 -8.25 8.36
N THR A 322 6.01 -8.97 9.43
CA THR A 322 6.81 -8.45 10.56
C THR A 322 8.16 -7.88 10.11
N GLU A 323 8.82 -8.52 9.15
CA GLU A 323 10.09 -8.05 8.58
C GLU A 323 9.95 -6.71 7.85
N VAL A 324 8.86 -6.54 7.09
CA VAL A 324 8.56 -5.30 6.37
C VAL A 324 8.23 -4.18 7.37
N VAL A 325 7.47 -4.48 8.42
CA VAL A 325 7.16 -3.54 9.51
C VAL A 325 8.44 -3.03 10.19
N GLU A 326 9.34 -3.92 10.58
CA GLU A 326 10.59 -3.53 11.27
C GLU A 326 11.50 -2.69 10.35
N ARG A 327 11.65 -3.07 9.08
CA ARG A 327 12.41 -2.29 8.10
C ARG A 327 11.85 -0.88 7.92
N ALA A 328 10.53 -0.78 7.76
CA ALA A 328 9.85 0.50 7.60
C ALA A 328 10.00 1.37 8.86
N ARG A 329 9.91 0.77 10.06
CA ARG A 329 10.12 1.46 11.34
C ARG A 329 11.54 2.00 11.48
N GLU A 330 12.56 1.22 11.13
CA GLU A 330 13.95 1.67 11.11
C GLU A 330 14.16 2.83 10.13
N HIS A 331 13.58 2.73 8.93
CA HIS A 331 13.66 3.78 7.92
C HIS A 331 13.08 5.10 8.44
N LEU A 332 11.88 5.04 9.04
CA LEU A 332 11.22 6.20 9.60
C LEU A 332 12.08 6.87 10.70
N GLN A 333 12.63 6.08 11.63
CA GLN A 333 13.53 6.59 12.67
C GLN A 333 14.78 7.25 12.10
N ARG A 334 15.37 6.70 11.03
CA ARG A 334 16.54 7.30 10.36
C ARG A 334 16.19 8.64 9.73
N VAL A 335 15.03 8.76 9.09
CA VAL A 335 14.55 10.02 8.50
C VAL A 335 14.31 11.08 9.58
N GLU A 336 13.67 10.70 10.69
CA GLU A 336 13.43 11.59 11.83
C GLU A 336 14.74 12.09 12.45
N ARG A 337 15.70 11.19 12.72
CA ARG A 337 17.04 11.56 13.24
C ARG A 337 17.77 12.54 12.31
N LYS A 338 17.68 12.35 11.00
CA LYS A 338 18.27 13.28 10.01
C LYS A 338 17.61 14.66 10.04
N LYS A 339 16.29 14.73 10.22
CA LYS A 339 15.57 16.00 10.38
C LYS A 339 15.96 16.72 11.67
N SER A 340 16.05 16.01 12.80
CA SER A 340 16.48 16.60 14.08
C SER A 340 17.92 17.13 14.05
N LYS A 341 18.84 16.42 13.38
CA LYS A 341 20.23 16.90 13.20
C LYS A 341 20.33 18.13 12.31
N LYS A 342 19.46 18.25 11.29
CA LYS A 342 19.38 19.46 10.46
C LYS A 342 18.82 20.64 11.25
N LEU A 343 17.82 20.44 12.12
CA LEU A 343 17.32 21.51 12.99
C LEU A 343 18.39 21.98 13.99
N SER A 344 19.11 21.06 14.64
CA SER A 344 20.13 21.42 15.63
C SER A 344 21.38 22.10 15.01
N SER A 345 21.64 21.92 13.71
CA SER A 345 22.71 22.66 13.03
C SER A 345 22.37 24.12 12.72
N PHE A 346 21.09 24.50 12.74
CA PHE A 346 20.64 25.89 12.56
C PHE A 346 20.52 26.67 13.89
N GLU A 347 20.55 25.99 15.04
CA GLU A 347 20.48 26.60 16.38
C GLU A 347 21.85 26.78 17.04
N ARG A 348 22.93 26.98 16.26
CA ARG A 348 24.17 27.48 16.87
C ARG A 348 24.05 29.00 17.05
N PRO A 349 24.00 29.53 18.29
CA PRO A 349 24.06 30.97 18.49
C PRO A 349 25.38 31.50 17.92
N PRO A 350 25.41 32.74 17.39
CA PRO A 350 26.64 33.34 16.90
C PRO A 350 27.65 33.36 18.04
N ASN A 351 28.84 32.80 17.79
CA ASN A 351 29.97 32.86 18.69
C ASN A 351 30.27 34.34 19.01
N TYR A 352 29.88 34.79 20.19
CA TYR A 352 30.38 36.03 20.74
C TYR A 352 31.86 35.83 21.08
N LEU A 353 32.73 36.41 20.27
CA LEU A 353 34.14 36.55 20.60
C LEU A 353 34.27 37.51 21.80
N PRO A 354 35.04 37.16 22.85
CA PRO A 354 35.26 38.05 23.98
C PRO A 354 36.05 39.28 23.52
N ARG A 355 35.49 40.46 23.79
CA ARG A 355 36.13 41.76 23.59
C ARG A 355 37.37 41.80 24.50
N GLN A 356 38.56 41.80 23.91
CA GLN A 356 39.81 42.00 24.65
C GLN A 356 39.77 43.39 25.29
N GLN A 357 39.93 43.44 26.62
CA GLN A 357 40.23 44.67 27.35
C GLN A 357 41.70 45.00 27.10
N GLU A 358 41.96 45.94 26.20
CA GLU A 358 43.25 46.62 26.17
C GLU A 358 43.33 47.60 27.35
N SER A 359 44.18 47.23 28.28
CA SER A 359 44.68 48.08 29.35
C SER A 359 45.86 48.87 28.80
N ALA A 360 45.67 50.16 28.52
CA ALA A 360 46.77 51.09 28.28
C ALA A 360 46.95 51.99 29.51
N LYS A 361 47.97 51.65 30.30
CA LYS A 361 48.66 52.56 31.22
C LYS A 361 49.59 53.48 30.44
N GLN A 362 49.96 54.59 31.11
CA GLN A 362 51.07 55.53 30.84
C GLN A 362 50.73 56.68 29.89
N LYS A 363 51.12 57.93 30.14
CA LYS A 363 51.86 58.56 31.24
C LYS A 363 51.61 60.07 31.15
#